data_AF-A0A4Z2ENR4-F1
#
_entry.id   AF-A0A4Z2ENR4-F1
#
_cell.length_a   1.000
_cell.length_b   1.000
_cell.length_c   1.000
_cell.angle_alpha   90.00
_cell.angle_beta   90.00
_cell.angle_gamma   90.00
#
_symmetry.space_group_name_H-M   'P 1'
#
loop_
_entity.id
_entity.type
_entity.pdbx_description
1 polymer ?
#
loop_
_entity_poly.entity_id
_entity_poly.type
_entity_poly.pdbx_seq_one_letter_code
_entity_poly.pdbx_strand_id
1 'polypeptide(L)' 'MPLDEDASNVQILCAWCQKVGVKRYSLSMGSELKSFCSEKCFAACRRAYFKRNKVQSLPCHQLDI' A
#
# COMPACT_ATOMS: atom_id res chain seq x y z
N MET A 1 23.05 -23.16 0.91
CA MET A 1 21.60 -23.45 1.06
C MET A 1 20.84 -22.17 0.71
N PRO A 2 20.15 -22.07 -0.43
CA PRO A 2 19.32 -20.91 -0.70
C PRO A 2 17.97 -21.15 -0.03
N LEU A 3 17.83 -20.72 1.24
CA LEU A 3 16.59 -20.81 2.00
C LEU A 3 16.11 -19.42 2.39
N ASP A 4 16.05 -18.50 1.42
CA ASP A 4 15.50 -17.15 1.63
C ASP A 4 14.65 -16.64 0.45
N GLU A 5 14.15 -17.53 -0.41
CA GLU A 5 13.27 -17.14 -1.54
C GLU A 5 11.78 -17.45 -1.34
N ASP A 6 11.37 -17.90 -0.15
CA ASP A 6 9.98 -18.27 0.15
C ASP A 6 9.28 -17.35 1.17
N ALA A 7 9.87 -16.22 1.55
CA ALA A 7 9.25 -15.39 2.59
C ALA A 7 8.06 -14.54 2.11
N SER A 8 7.69 -14.48 0.82
CA SER A 8 6.64 -13.53 0.39
C SER A 8 5.90 -13.83 -0.93
N ASN A 9 5.70 -15.08 -1.35
CA ASN A 9 4.78 -15.38 -2.46
C ASN A 9 3.28 -15.30 -2.06
N VAL A 10 2.93 -14.42 -1.12
CA VAL A 10 1.53 -14.22 -0.69
C VAL A 10 0.76 -13.57 -1.83
N GLN A 11 -0.27 -14.25 -2.33
CA GLN A 11 -1.19 -13.64 -3.27
C GLN A 11 -2.02 -12.57 -2.54
N ILE A 12 -1.94 -11.34 -3.04
CA ILE A 12 -2.67 -10.18 -2.53
C ILE A 12 -3.55 -9.62 -3.61
N LEU A 13 -4.59 -8.90 -3.20
CA LEU A 13 -5.30 -7.99 -4.07
C LEU A 13 -4.54 -6.67 -4.09
N CYS A 14 -4.00 -6.28 -5.24
CA CYS A 14 -3.23 -5.05 -5.36
C CYS A 14 -4.13 -3.85 -5.04
N ALA A 15 -3.79 -3.06 -4.03
CA ALA A 15 -4.58 -1.89 -3.62
C ALA A 15 -4.68 -0.78 -4.69
N TRP A 16 -3.85 -0.85 -5.75
CA TRP A 16 -3.87 0.09 -6.87
C TRP A 16 -4.70 -0.41 -8.05
N CYS A 17 -4.29 -1.53 -8.66
CA CYS A 17 -4.95 -2.05 -9.86
C CYS A 17 -6.06 -3.05 -9.57
N GLN A 18 -6.26 -3.43 -8.31
CA GLN A 18 -7.26 -4.38 -7.84
C GLN A 18 -7.19 -5.75 -8.55
N LYS A 19 -5.99 -6.14 -8.98
CA LYS A 19 -5.72 -7.48 -9.54
C LYS A 19 -5.04 -8.35 -8.50
N VAL A 20 -5.39 -9.63 -8.50
CA VAL A 20 -4.69 -10.65 -7.71
C VAL A 20 -3.28 -10.80 -8.27
N GLY A 21 -2.28 -10.74 -7.40
CA GLY A 21 -0.88 -10.90 -7.76
C GLY A 21 -0.02 -11.18 -6.54
N VAL A 22 1.25 -11.44 -6.74
CA VAL A 22 2.18 -11.72 -5.64
C VAL A 22 2.53 -10.43 -4.89
N LYS A 23 2.51 -10.47 -3.55
CA LYS A 23 2.95 -9.38 -2.68
C LYS A 23 4.44 -9.14 -2.86
N ARG A 24 4.81 -8.10 -3.61
CA ARG A 24 6.20 -7.68 -3.79
C ARG A 24 6.54 -6.43 -2.98
N TYR A 25 5.55 -5.58 -2.73
CA TYR A 25 5.74 -4.30 -2.03
C TYR A 25 4.59 -4.06 -1.07
N SER A 26 4.90 -3.43 0.06
CA SER A 26 3.92 -2.98 1.06
C SER A 26 4.17 -1.49 1.37
N LEU A 27 3.10 -0.72 1.49
CA LEU A 27 3.14 0.69 1.87
C LEU A 27 2.32 0.89 3.14
N SER A 28 2.96 1.39 4.19
CA SER A 28 2.29 1.82 5.41
C SER A 28 1.82 3.27 5.25
N MET A 29 0.52 3.49 5.27
CA MET A 29 -0.12 4.81 5.27
C MET A 29 -0.67 5.12 6.67
N GLY A 30 0.25 5.23 7.65
CA GLY A 30 -0.11 5.38 9.06
C GLY A 30 -0.70 4.09 9.63
N SER A 31 -2.02 4.07 9.82
CA SER A 31 -2.76 2.90 10.37
C SER A 31 -3.09 1.83 9.31
N GLU A 32 -3.08 2.18 8.01
CA GLU A 32 -3.44 1.25 6.94
C GLU A 32 -2.20 0.72 6.21
N LEU A 33 -2.07 -0.60 6.10
CA LEU A 33 -1.03 -1.26 5.30
C LEU A 33 -1.60 -1.70 3.95
N LYS A 34 -1.09 -1.13 2.86
CA LYS A 34 -1.48 -1.49 1.49
C LYS A 34 -0.46 -2.41 0.85
N SER A 35 -0.94 -3.45 0.14
CA SER A 35 -0.08 -4.40 -0.59
C SER A 35 -0.18 -4.18 -2.11
N PHE A 36 0.94 -4.36 -2.81
CA PHE A 36 1.06 -4.10 -4.25
C PHE A 36 1.77 -5.24 -4.99
N CYS A 37 1.28 -5.50 -6.21
CA CYS A 37 1.81 -6.55 -7.08
C CYS A 37 3.04 -6.13 -7.88
N SER A 38 3.37 -4.83 -7.96
CA SER A 38 4.48 -4.32 -8.76
C SER A 38 4.97 -2.95 -8.28
N GLU A 39 6.20 -2.60 -8.65
CA GLU A 39 6.81 -1.30 -8.36
C GLU A 39 5.99 -0.14 -8.95
N LYS A 40 5.44 -0.31 -10.16
CA LYS A 40 4.59 0.69 -10.83
C LYS A 40 3.36 1.03 -9.97
N CYS A 41 2.69 0.03 -9.41
CA CYS A 41 1.52 0.22 -8.55
C CYS A 41 1.90 0.90 -7.22
N PHE A 42 3.02 0.50 -6.63
CA PHE A 42 3.55 1.10 -5.40
C PHE A 42 3.92 2.57 -5.60
N ALA A 43 4.68 2.89 -6.65
CA ALA A 43 5.08 4.25 -6.98
C ALA A 43 3.88 5.16 -7.31
N ALA A 44 2.86 4.62 -8.01
CA ALA A 44 1.65 5.37 -8.32
C ALA A 44 0.84 5.71 -7.05
N CYS A 45 0.62 4.75 -6.16
CA CYS A 45 -0.08 4.98 -4.89
C CYS A 45 0.68 5.97 -4.00
N ARG A 46 2.01 5.80 -3.88
CA ARG A 46 2.88 6.75 -3.15
C ARG A 46 2.78 8.17 -3.71
N ARG A 47 2.89 8.34 -5.02
CA ARG A 47 2.78 9.67 -5.68
C ARG A 47 1.40 10.29 -5.52
N ALA A 48 0.33 9.51 -5.65
CA ALA A 48 -1.03 9.98 -5.45
C ALA A 48 -1.29 10.41 -4.00
N TYR A 49 -0.72 9.68 -3.02
CA TYR A 49 -0.81 10.02 -1.60
C TYR A 49 -0.19 11.39 -1.30
N PHE A 50 1.03 11.66 -1.80
CA PHE A 50 1.64 12.99 -1.67
C PHE A 50 0.83 14.09 -2.35
N LYS A 51 0.17 13.79 -3.49
CA LYS A 51 -0.66 14.77 -4.20
C LYS A 51 -1.95 15.13 -3.44
N ARG A 52 -2.49 14.21 -2.63
CA ARG A 52 -3.67 14.48 -1.78
C ARG A 52 -3.34 15.25 -0.50
N ASN A 53 -2.10 15.23 -0.02
CA ASN A 53 -1.71 15.99 1.18
C ASN A 53 -1.65 17.52 0.98
N LYS A 54 -1.76 18.04 -0.26
CA LYS A 54 -2.05 19.47 -0.49
C LYS A 54 -3.53 19.85 -0.31
N VAL A 55 -4.42 18.89 -0.04
CA VAL A 55 -5.88 19.09 0.07
C VAL A 55 -6.46 18.49 1.37
N GLN A 56 -5.64 17.98 2.30
CA GLN A 56 -6.15 17.29 3.49
C GLN A 56 -5.29 17.47 4.75
N SER A 57 -4.90 18.70 5.06
CA SER A 57 -4.71 19.09 6.46
C SER A 57 -6.08 19.30 7.11
N LEU A 58 -6.82 18.23 7.38
CA LEU A 58 -7.94 18.19 8.34
C LEU A 58 -8.40 16.73 8.54
N PRO A 59 -8.19 16.14 9.74
CA PRO A 59 -8.89 14.95 10.16
C PRO A 59 -10.32 15.35 10.54
N CYS A 60 -11.31 14.69 9.98
CA CYS A 60 -12.72 14.99 10.23
C CYS A 60 -13.45 13.64 10.09
N HIS A 61 -13.84 12.88 11.12
CA HIS A 61 -13.98 13.08 12.55
C HIS A 61 -13.59 11.77 13.28
N GLN A 62 -12.92 11.89 14.43
CA GLN A 62 -13.28 11.08 15.60
C GLN A 62 -12.98 11.93 16.84
N LEU A 63 -13.87 12.89 17.11
CA LEU A 63 -14.20 13.26 18.48
C LEU A 63 -15.43 12.43 18.82
N ASP A 64 -15.26 11.41 19.64
CA ASP A 64 -16.29 10.96 20.58
C ASP A 64 -15.62 10.14 21.70
N ILE A 65 -15.73 10.70 22.91
CA ILE A 65 -15.31 10.26 24.26
C ILE A 65 -13.84 10.46 24.65
#